data_AF-A0A7J7J1E3-F1
#
_entry.id   AF-A0A7J7J1E3-F1
#
_cell.length_a   1.000
_cell.length_b   1.000
_cell.length_c   1.000
_cell.angle_alpha   90.00
_cell.angle_beta   90.00
_cell.angle_gamma   90.00
#
_symmetry.space_group_name_H-M   'P 1'
#
loop_
_entity.id
_entity.type
_entity.pdbx_description
1 polymer ?
#
loop_
_entity_poly.entity_id
_entity_poly.type
_entity_poly.pdbx_seq_one_letter_code
_entity_poly.pdbx_strand_id
1 'polypeptide(L)'
;MAIEWEDLRKQARQLENDIDLKLISFSKFGTSYSNHRDGLSDSSPLLSNDHMFETMVVELEELLARLSRINDKMVDYTHNLGMNSGSAALLHTMQRHREILQDYSNEFRKTKSNIQQYRQREDLMGGVRRDMDGYRGNRKSDLYLKENEHLRNSERLVDEQISIAMSTKENLQSQRSTFTQISKKMQEMSNRFPVINNLMSRINIRKKRDSLILGAVISCCVIFILWWVLR
;
A
#
# COMPACT_ATOMS: atom_id res chain seq x y z
N MET A 1 -14.78 35.26 -13.96
CA MET A 1 -14.06 34.01 -14.27
C MET A 1 -13.18 33.56 -13.12
N ALA A 2 -12.03 34.17 -12.80
CA ALA A 2 -11.15 33.68 -11.70
C ALA A 2 -11.79 33.69 -10.29
N ILE A 3 -12.74 34.61 -10.05
CA ILE A 3 -13.46 34.73 -8.76
C ILE A 3 -14.39 33.54 -8.54
N GLU A 4 -15.10 33.09 -9.57
CA GLU A 4 -16.05 31.97 -9.51
C GLU A 4 -15.35 30.65 -9.16
N TRP A 5 -14.15 30.44 -9.69
CA TRP A 5 -13.30 29.30 -9.34
C TRP A 5 -12.84 29.31 -7.88
N GLU A 6 -12.41 30.47 -7.39
CA GLU A 6 -11.97 30.62 -6.01
C GLU A 6 -13.13 30.44 -5.02
N ASP A 7 -14.33 30.90 -5.39
CA ASP A 7 -15.54 30.71 -4.59
C ASP A 7 -15.96 29.23 -4.53
N LEU A 8 -15.89 28.49 -5.64
CA LEU A 8 -16.14 27.05 -5.66
C LEU A 8 -15.13 26.28 -4.80
N ARG A 9 -13.85 26.64 -4.84
CA ARG A 9 -12.81 26.04 -3.98
C ARG A 9 -13.05 26.31 -2.51
N LYS A 10 -13.45 27.53 -2.14
CA LYS A 10 -13.79 27.86 -0.75
C LYS A 10 -14.98 27.05 -0.26
N GLN A 11 -16.03 26.94 -1.07
CA GLN A 11 -17.21 26.15 -0.74
C GLN A 11 -16.88 24.66 -0.60
N ALA A 12 -16.07 24.10 -1.49
CA ALA A 12 -15.62 22.71 -1.35
C ALA A 12 -14.84 22.48 -0.07
N ARG A 13 -13.86 23.34 0.27
CA ARG A 13 -13.11 23.23 1.53
C ARG A 13 -14.00 23.33 2.76
N GLN A 14 -15.03 24.17 2.73
CA GLN A 14 -15.97 24.27 3.84
C GLN A 14 -16.77 22.98 4.00
N LEU A 15 -17.29 22.42 2.89
CA LEU A 15 -17.98 21.14 2.92
C LEU A 15 -17.07 19.98 3.34
N GLU A 16 -15.81 19.97 2.90
CA GLU A 16 -14.81 18.98 3.33
C GLU A 16 -14.62 19.01 4.85
N ASN A 17 -14.48 20.19 5.45
CA ASN A 17 -14.38 20.33 6.91
C ASN A 17 -15.66 19.86 7.63
N ASP A 18 -16.83 20.21 7.10
CA ASP A 18 -18.11 19.81 7.69
C ASP A 18 -18.30 18.28 7.61
N ILE A 19 -17.92 17.67 6.48
CA ILE A 19 -17.93 16.21 6.29
C ILE A 19 -16.96 15.54 7.26
N ASP A 20 -15.73 16.06 7.39
CA ASP A 20 -14.72 15.47 8.27
C ASP A 20 -15.18 15.47 9.74
N LEU A 21 -15.65 16.61 10.26
CA LEU A 21 -16.16 16.71 11.63
C LEU A 21 -17.32 15.75 11.88
N LYS A 22 -18.23 15.62 10.92
CA LYS A 22 -19.42 14.76 11.04
C LYS A 22 -19.10 13.28 10.85
N LEU A 23 -18.10 12.96 10.04
CA LEU A 23 -17.62 11.60 9.86
C LEU A 23 -16.87 11.12 11.11
N ILE A 24 -16.13 12.01 11.79
CA ILE A 24 -15.53 11.73 13.10
C ILE A 24 -16.62 11.46 14.16
N SER A 25 -17.67 12.27 14.24
CA SER A 25 -18.76 12.04 15.20
C SER A 25 -19.54 10.76 14.88
N PHE A 26 -19.77 10.47 13.60
CA PHE A 26 -20.40 9.24 13.13
C PHE A 26 -19.56 7.99 13.45
N SER A 27 -18.23 8.06 13.27
CA SER A 27 -17.30 6.98 13.64
C SER A 27 -17.26 6.74 15.16
N LYS A 28 -17.26 7.81 15.96
CA LYS A 28 -17.39 7.72 17.44
C LYS A 28 -18.71 7.11 17.85
N PHE A 29 -19.80 7.46 17.18
CA PHE A 29 -21.11 6.87 17.42
C PHE A 29 -21.08 5.36 17.11
N GLY A 30 -20.47 4.95 15.99
CA GLY A 30 -20.33 3.54 15.64
C GLY A 30 -19.48 2.71 16.60
N THR A 31 -18.37 3.28 17.10
CA THR A 31 -17.53 2.59 18.10
C THR A 31 -18.21 2.52 19.48
N SER A 32 -18.94 3.58 19.87
CA SER A 32 -19.75 3.57 21.11
C SER A 32 -20.88 2.55 21.04
N TYR A 33 -21.50 2.38 19.87
CA TYR A 33 -22.50 1.34 19.61
C TYR A 33 -21.92 -0.07 19.80
N SER A 34 -20.68 -0.31 19.34
CA SER A 34 -19.98 -1.58 19.53
C SER A 34 -19.60 -1.88 20.99
N ASN A 35 -19.34 -0.85 21.82
CA ASN A 35 -18.80 -1.01 23.18
C ASN A 35 -19.87 -1.23 24.26
N HIS A 36 -21.17 -1.09 23.95
CA HIS A 36 -22.27 -1.24 24.92
C HIS A 36 -22.54 -2.69 25.37
N ARG A 37 -21.61 -3.62 25.10
CA ARG A 37 -21.79 -5.06 25.29
C ARG A 37 -21.33 -5.60 26.65
N ASP A 38 -20.52 -4.84 27.39
CA ASP A 38 -19.94 -5.28 28.68
C ASP A 38 -20.57 -4.61 29.92
N GLY A 39 -21.42 -3.60 29.73
CA GLY A 39 -22.08 -2.89 30.82
C GLY A 39 -23.48 -3.42 31.05
N LEU A 40 -23.72 -3.97 32.24
CA LEU A 40 -25.01 -4.50 32.72
C LEU A 40 -26.08 -3.40 32.96
N SER A 41 -26.24 -2.41 32.06
CA SER A 41 -27.21 -1.31 32.26
C SER A 41 -28.34 -1.36 31.22
N ASP A 42 -29.47 -1.84 31.71
CA ASP A 42 -30.77 -1.15 31.66
C ASP A 42 -31.05 -0.28 30.43
N SER A 43 -31.89 -0.81 29.55
CA SER A 43 -33.08 -0.14 28.98
C SER A 43 -33.01 1.36 28.66
N SER A 44 -31.89 1.89 28.16
CA SER A 44 -31.89 3.22 27.54
C SER A 44 -32.23 3.09 26.05
N PRO A 45 -33.04 4.00 25.49
CA PRO A 45 -33.88 3.72 24.33
C PRO A 45 -33.03 3.49 23.08
N LEU A 46 -32.84 2.22 22.72
CA LEU A 46 -32.22 1.79 21.46
C LEU A 46 -32.88 2.49 20.25
N LEU A 47 -34.18 2.77 20.33
CA LEU A 47 -34.94 3.56 19.35
C LEU A 47 -34.42 4.99 19.16
N SER A 48 -33.95 5.65 20.22
CA SER A 48 -33.40 7.01 20.13
C SER A 48 -32.02 7.02 19.47
N ASN A 49 -31.18 6.04 19.76
CA ASN A 49 -29.88 5.87 19.10
C ASN A 49 -30.06 5.53 17.61
N ASP A 50 -31.09 4.73 17.29
CA ASP A 50 -31.35 4.34 15.91
C ASP A 50 -31.84 5.51 15.05
N HIS A 51 -32.73 6.34 15.58
CA HIS A 51 -33.16 7.56 14.90
C HIS A 51 -31.99 8.54 14.70
N MET A 52 -31.12 8.69 15.70
CA MET A 52 -29.92 9.54 15.58
C MET A 52 -28.94 9.02 14.51
N PHE A 53 -28.78 7.69 14.42
CA PHE A 53 -27.98 7.05 13.38
C PHE A 53 -28.52 7.35 11.99
N GLU A 54 -29.80 7.08 11.74
CA GLU A 54 -30.43 7.32 10.44
C GLU A 54 -30.36 8.82 10.06
N THR A 55 -30.55 9.71 11.03
CA THR A 55 -30.41 11.16 10.82
C THR A 55 -28.99 11.52 10.36
N MET A 56 -27.95 11.04 11.05
CA MET A 56 -26.56 11.32 10.68
C MET A 56 -26.19 10.73 9.31
N VAL A 57 -26.73 9.56 8.96
CA VAL A 57 -26.54 8.93 7.65
C VAL A 57 -27.10 9.82 6.54
N VAL A 58 -28.35 10.27 6.68
CA VAL A 58 -29.02 11.13 5.68
C VAL A 58 -28.26 12.45 5.51
N GLU A 59 -27.84 13.07 6.62
CA GLU A 59 -27.11 14.34 6.56
C GLU A 59 -25.71 14.18 5.93
N LEU A 60 -25.00 13.09 6.20
CA LEU A 60 -23.71 12.80 5.55
C LEU A 60 -23.88 12.50 4.05
N GLU A 61 -24.94 11.78 3.66
CA GLU A 61 -25.28 11.55 2.26
C GLU A 61 -25.59 12.86 1.52
N GLU A 62 -26.31 13.78 2.16
CA GLU A 62 -26.60 15.11 1.60
C GLU A 62 -25.32 15.95 1.44
N LEU A 63 -24.45 15.98 2.46
CA LEU A 63 -23.18 16.70 2.40
C LEU A 63 -22.25 16.15 1.30
N LEU A 64 -22.12 14.82 1.20
CA LEU A 64 -21.34 14.17 0.14
C LEU A 64 -21.92 14.46 -1.25
N ALA A 65 -23.25 14.41 -1.40
CA ALA A 65 -23.91 14.75 -2.66
C ALA A 65 -23.68 16.22 -3.04
N ARG A 66 -23.68 17.13 -2.06
CA ARG A 66 -23.38 18.55 -2.28
C ARG A 66 -21.93 18.76 -2.69
N LEU A 67 -20.97 18.10 -2.02
CA LEU A 67 -19.55 18.18 -2.40
C LEU A 67 -19.32 17.63 -3.81
N SER A 68 -19.97 16.51 -4.17
CA SER A 68 -19.94 15.97 -5.53
C SER A 68 -20.41 17.00 -6.56
N ARG A 69 -21.57 17.64 -6.35
CA ARG A 69 -22.09 18.68 -7.26
C ARG A 69 -21.14 19.86 -7.42
N ILE A 70 -20.46 20.28 -6.34
CA ILE A 70 -19.46 21.37 -6.44
C ILE A 70 -18.24 20.89 -7.21
N ASN A 71 -17.80 19.66 -7.00
CA ASN A 71 -16.67 19.08 -7.74
C ASN A 71 -16.99 18.95 -9.24
N ASP A 72 -18.21 18.56 -9.61
CA ASP A 72 -18.68 18.51 -11.00
C ASP A 72 -18.68 19.90 -11.64
N LYS A 73 -19.19 20.92 -10.94
CA LYS A 73 -19.12 22.32 -11.41
C LYS A 73 -17.68 22.82 -11.59
N MET A 74 -16.78 22.43 -10.70
CA MET A 74 -15.36 22.78 -10.83
C MET A 74 -14.72 22.08 -12.04
N VAL A 75 -15.06 20.80 -12.28
CA VAL A 75 -14.61 20.06 -13.47
C VAL A 75 -15.12 20.73 -14.75
N ASP A 76 -16.41 21.05 -14.81
CA ASP A 76 -17.02 21.75 -15.96
C ASP A 76 -16.34 23.10 -16.20
N TYR A 77 -16.03 23.85 -15.14
CA TYR A 77 -15.26 25.08 -15.25
C TYR A 77 -13.87 24.83 -15.86
N THR A 78 -13.14 23.80 -15.41
CA THR A 78 -11.82 23.48 -15.98
C THR A 78 -11.89 23.02 -17.45
N HIS A 79 -12.95 22.30 -17.84
CA HIS A 79 -13.16 21.84 -19.20
C HIS A 79 -13.52 23.02 -20.14
N ASN A 80 -14.33 23.96 -19.67
CA ASN A 80 -14.68 25.18 -20.41
C ASN A 80 -13.48 26.14 -20.62
N LEU A 81 -12.46 26.10 -19.76
CA LEU A 81 -11.20 26.84 -19.97
C LEU A 81 -10.20 26.11 -20.91
N GLY A 82 -10.50 24.88 -21.31
CA GLY A 82 -9.59 24.00 -22.04
C GLY A 82 -9.50 24.26 -23.54
N MET A 83 -8.93 25.39 -23.95
CA MET A 83 -8.27 25.50 -25.28
C MET A 83 -7.07 26.47 -25.33
N ASN A 84 -6.88 27.36 -24.33
CA ASN A 84 -5.86 28.43 -24.48
C ASN A 84 -4.76 28.56 -23.41
N SER A 85 -4.76 27.85 -22.26
CA SER A 85 -3.60 27.73 -21.34
C SER A 85 -3.97 26.92 -20.09
N GLY A 86 -3.71 25.60 -20.07
CA GLY A 86 -3.96 24.74 -18.91
C GLY A 86 -2.81 24.76 -17.90
N SER A 87 -2.92 25.57 -16.84
CA SER A 87 -1.98 25.51 -15.71
C SER A 87 -2.08 24.14 -15.03
N ALA A 88 -1.02 23.32 -15.09
CA ALA A 88 -0.95 21.99 -14.47
C ALA A 88 -1.41 21.95 -13.00
N ALA A 89 -1.22 23.07 -12.27
CA ALA A 89 -1.70 23.25 -10.90
C ALA A 89 -3.23 23.17 -10.74
N LEU A 90 -4.00 23.60 -11.74
CA LEU A 90 -5.47 23.57 -11.74
C LEU A 90 -5.99 22.13 -11.84
N LEU A 91 -5.44 21.37 -12.80
CA LEU A 91 -5.75 19.95 -12.99
C LEU A 91 -5.40 19.13 -11.75
N HIS A 92 -4.24 19.41 -11.16
CA HIS A 92 -3.79 18.72 -9.95
C HIS A 92 -4.67 19.04 -8.72
N THR A 93 -5.21 20.27 -8.65
CA THR A 93 -6.17 20.65 -7.59
C THR A 93 -7.49 19.90 -7.77
N MET A 94 -8.00 19.76 -9.00
CA MET A 94 -9.22 19.01 -9.28
C MET A 94 -9.10 17.53 -8.96
N GLN A 95 -7.98 16.94 -9.37
CA GLN A 95 -7.68 15.56 -9.06
C GLN A 95 -7.71 15.32 -7.54
N ARG A 96 -7.12 16.23 -6.76
CA ARG A 96 -7.15 16.16 -5.30
C ARG A 96 -8.56 16.25 -4.71
N HIS A 97 -9.41 17.15 -5.19
CA HIS A 97 -10.81 17.23 -4.70
C HIS A 97 -11.61 15.96 -5.00
N ARG A 98 -11.36 15.31 -6.15
CA ARG A 98 -11.96 14.00 -6.48
C ARG A 98 -11.48 12.89 -5.55
N GLU A 99 -10.18 12.82 -5.30
CA GLU A 99 -9.58 11.84 -4.38
C GLU A 99 -10.16 12.00 -2.97
N ILE A 100 -10.21 13.23 -2.45
CA ILE A 100 -10.79 13.54 -1.13
C ILE A 100 -12.28 13.11 -1.04
N LEU A 101 -13.09 13.44 -2.06
CA LEU A 101 -14.50 13.02 -2.10
C LEU A 101 -14.64 11.48 -2.08
N GLN A 102 -13.78 10.78 -2.83
CA GLN A 102 -13.77 9.33 -2.89
C GLN A 102 -13.38 8.72 -1.54
N ASP A 103 -12.37 9.27 -0.87
CA ASP A 103 -11.93 8.83 0.45
C ASP A 103 -13.03 9.00 1.50
N TYR A 104 -13.68 10.17 1.54
CA TYR A 104 -14.82 10.38 2.44
C TYR A 104 -15.99 9.44 2.15
N SER A 105 -16.30 9.19 0.88
CA SER A 105 -17.37 8.26 0.49
C SER A 105 -17.06 6.83 0.92
N ASN A 106 -15.80 6.41 0.80
CA ASN A 106 -15.35 5.09 1.21
C ASN A 106 -15.40 4.92 2.73
N GLU A 107 -14.88 5.88 3.49
CA GLU A 107 -14.90 5.85 4.95
C GLU A 107 -16.32 5.91 5.50
N PHE A 108 -17.22 6.69 4.89
CA PHE A 108 -18.63 6.70 5.23
C PHE A 108 -19.29 5.32 5.02
N ARG A 109 -19.11 4.71 3.83
CA ARG A 109 -19.66 3.38 3.53
C ARG A 109 -19.14 2.30 4.46
N LYS A 110 -17.84 2.33 4.75
CA LYS A 110 -17.20 1.39 5.68
C LYS A 110 -17.78 1.51 7.08
N THR A 111 -17.90 2.74 7.59
CA THR A 111 -18.47 3.00 8.93
C THR A 111 -19.94 2.61 8.99
N LYS A 112 -20.74 2.96 7.97
CA LYS A 112 -22.16 2.59 7.85
C LYS A 112 -22.35 1.07 7.85
N SER A 113 -21.58 0.35 7.01
CA SER A 113 -21.62 -1.11 6.93
C SER A 113 -21.26 -1.78 8.26
N ASN A 114 -20.21 -1.27 8.92
CA ASN A 114 -19.79 -1.79 10.23
C ASN A 114 -20.92 -1.66 11.28
N ILE A 115 -21.55 -0.50 11.38
CA ILE A 115 -22.65 -0.27 12.32
C ILE A 115 -23.88 -1.14 11.96
N GLN A 116 -24.20 -1.27 10.67
CA GLN A 116 -25.29 -2.16 10.23
C GLN A 116 -25.04 -3.62 10.56
N GLN A 117 -23.80 -4.12 10.42
CA GLN A 117 -23.44 -5.48 10.82
C GLN A 117 -23.60 -5.69 12.32
N TYR A 118 -23.22 -4.70 13.14
CA TYR A 118 -23.47 -4.74 14.58
C TYR A 118 -24.95 -4.80 14.91
N ARG A 119 -25.79 -3.98 14.26
CA ARG A 119 -27.26 -4.00 14.44
C ARG A 119 -27.87 -5.35 14.05
N GLN A 120 -27.53 -5.88 12.89
CA GLN A 120 -28.03 -7.19 12.44
C GLN A 120 -27.64 -8.31 13.41
N ARG A 121 -26.42 -8.26 13.95
CA ARG A 121 -25.97 -9.22 14.97
C ARG A 121 -26.74 -9.08 16.28
N GLU A 122 -27.09 -7.86 16.67
CA GLU A 122 -27.92 -7.59 17.84
C GLU A 122 -29.34 -8.13 17.67
N ASP A 123 -30.00 -7.86 16.55
CA ASP A 123 -31.34 -8.38 16.25
C ASP A 123 -31.38 -9.92 16.29
N LEU A 124 -30.36 -10.57 15.71
CA LEU A 124 -30.22 -12.02 15.75
C LEU A 124 -29.97 -12.55 17.17
N MET A 125 -29.18 -11.85 17.99
CA MET A 125 -28.86 -12.25 19.37
C MET A 125 -29.97 -11.91 20.37
N GLY A 126 -30.79 -10.89 20.09
CA GLY A 126 -32.00 -10.58 20.85
C GLY A 126 -32.99 -11.74 20.85
N GLY A 127 -33.10 -12.45 19.72
CA GLY A 127 -33.84 -13.70 19.61
C GLY A 127 -33.27 -14.82 20.49
N VAL A 128 -31.96 -15.08 20.40
CA VAL A 128 -31.28 -16.15 21.16
C VAL A 128 -31.30 -15.89 22.67
N ARG A 129 -31.23 -14.63 23.13
CA ARG A 129 -31.30 -14.30 24.56
C ARG A 129 -32.66 -14.60 25.17
N ARG A 130 -33.77 -14.42 24.43
CA ARG A 130 -35.11 -14.82 24.88
C ARG A 130 -35.24 -16.34 24.99
N ASP A 131 -34.61 -17.08 24.09
CA ASP A 131 -34.59 -18.56 24.16
C ASP A 131 -33.62 -19.11 25.22
N MET A 132 -32.52 -18.38 25.54
CA MET A 132 -31.52 -18.79 26.53
C MET A 132 -31.99 -18.70 27.98
N ASP A 133 -32.90 -17.79 28.34
CA ASP A 133 -33.45 -17.78 29.71
C ASP A 133 -34.30 -19.03 30.00
N GLY A 134 -34.78 -19.74 28.96
CA GLY A 134 -35.40 -21.06 29.08
C GLY A 134 -34.41 -22.23 29.28
N TYR A 135 -33.10 -22.02 29.09
CA TYR A 135 -32.09 -23.09 28.97
C TYR A 135 -31.01 -23.11 30.08
N ARG A 136 -31.28 -22.51 31.25
CA ARG A 136 -30.33 -22.47 32.39
C ARG A 136 -29.90 -23.84 32.95
N GLY A 137 -30.47 -24.96 32.48
CA GLY A 137 -30.12 -26.32 32.89
C GLY A 137 -28.89 -26.95 32.22
N ASN A 138 -28.35 -26.43 31.11
CA ASN A 138 -27.37 -27.16 30.27
C ASN A 138 -25.96 -26.53 30.11
N ARG A 139 -25.59 -25.58 30.98
CA ARG A 139 -24.34 -24.78 30.88
C ARG A 139 -23.04 -25.58 30.74
N LYS A 140 -22.99 -26.81 31.27
CA LYS A 140 -21.79 -27.63 31.25
C LYS A 140 -21.52 -28.24 29.87
N SER A 141 -22.58 -28.65 29.16
CA SER A 141 -22.47 -29.24 27.82
C SER A 141 -22.02 -28.21 26.77
N ASP A 142 -22.55 -26.99 26.83
CA ASP A 142 -22.18 -25.91 25.91
C ASP A 142 -20.73 -25.44 26.09
N LEU A 143 -20.23 -25.47 27.32
CA LEU A 143 -18.84 -25.13 27.61
C LEU A 143 -17.87 -26.11 26.93
N TYR A 144 -18.15 -27.41 27.02
CA TYR A 144 -17.36 -28.44 26.36
C TYR A 144 -17.47 -28.38 24.83
N LEU A 145 -18.66 -28.06 24.29
CA LEU A 145 -18.84 -27.93 22.84
C LEU A 145 -18.00 -26.78 22.29
N LYS A 146 -18.02 -25.64 22.98
CA LYS A 146 -17.23 -24.46 22.63
C LYS A 146 -15.73 -24.71 22.78
N GLU A 147 -15.30 -25.42 23.83
CA GLU A 147 -13.91 -25.84 24.00
C GLU A 147 -13.45 -26.74 22.85
N ASN A 148 -14.29 -27.68 22.42
CA ASN A 148 -13.99 -28.58 21.31
C ASN A 148 -13.87 -27.81 19.97
N GLU A 149 -14.72 -26.80 19.76
CA GLU A 149 -14.60 -25.90 18.61
C GLU A 149 -13.28 -25.12 18.63
N HIS A 150 -12.88 -24.58 19.78
CA HIS A 150 -11.59 -23.91 19.94
C HIS A 150 -10.39 -24.84 19.70
N LEU A 151 -10.46 -26.09 20.18
CA LEU A 151 -9.43 -27.10 19.94
C LEU A 151 -9.31 -27.44 18.46
N ARG A 152 -10.43 -27.67 17.77
CA ARG A 152 -10.44 -27.91 16.32
C ARG A 152 -9.89 -26.72 15.53
N ASN A 153 -10.21 -25.49 15.95
CA ASN A 153 -9.68 -24.31 15.29
C ASN A 153 -8.17 -24.16 15.55
N SER A 154 -7.71 -24.46 16.77
CA SER A 154 -6.29 -24.49 17.11
C SER A 154 -5.51 -25.54 16.31
N GLU A 155 -6.08 -26.72 16.11
CA GLU A 155 -5.49 -27.80 15.30
C GLU A 155 -5.26 -27.33 13.85
N ARG A 156 -6.27 -26.69 13.23
CA ARG A 156 -6.13 -26.15 11.86
C ARG A 156 -5.06 -25.08 11.73
N LEU A 157 -4.95 -24.19 12.73
CA LEU A 157 -3.90 -23.16 12.75
C LEU A 157 -2.51 -23.76 12.91
N VAL A 158 -2.38 -24.84 13.69
CA VAL A 158 -1.12 -25.58 13.82
C VAL A 158 -0.75 -26.25 12.50
N ASP A 159 -1.70 -26.89 11.81
CA ASP A 159 -1.46 -27.49 10.48
C ASP A 159 -1.01 -26.44 9.44
N GLU A 160 -1.62 -25.26 9.47
CA GLU A 160 -1.23 -24.14 8.61
C GLU A 160 0.20 -23.67 8.92
N GLN A 161 0.55 -23.52 10.20
CA GLN A 161 1.91 -23.17 10.62
C GLN A 161 2.94 -24.23 10.22
N ILE A 162 2.59 -25.51 10.32
CA ILE A 162 3.44 -26.62 9.88
C ILE A 162 3.65 -26.54 8.36
N SER A 163 2.59 -26.28 7.59
CA SER A 163 2.66 -26.10 6.13
C SER A 163 3.55 -24.92 5.74
N ILE A 164 3.39 -23.77 6.40
CA ILE A 164 4.22 -22.58 6.17
C ILE A 164 5.69 -22.87 6.52
N ALA A 165 5.94 -23.56 7.63
CA ALA A 165 7.30 -23.93 8.05
C ALA A 165 7.95 -24.89 7.04
N MET A 166 7.21 -25.89 6.54
CA MET A 166 7.71 -26.82 5.51
C MET A 166 8.02 -26.09 4.19
N SER A 167 7.12 -25.23 3.72
CA SER A 167 7.33 -24.40 2.53
C SER A 167 8.54 -23.48 2.68
N THR A 168 8.70 -22.86 3.86
CA THR A 168 9.86 -21.99 4.15
C THR A 168 11.16 -22.80 4.15
N LYS A 169 11.17 -24.00 4.73
CA LYS A 169 12.32 -24.91 4.70
C LYS A 169 12.71 -25.30 3.28
N GLU A 170 11.74 -25.64 2.43
CA GLU A 170 11.97 -25.99 1.03
C GLU A 170 12.54 -24.79 0.24
N ASN A 171 11.96 -23.61 0.43
CA ASN A 171 12.45 -22.37 -0.17
C ASN A 171 13.90 -22.05 0.24
N LEU A 172 14.24 -22.18 1.52
CA LEU A 172 15.61 -21.99 2.01
C LEU A 172 16.58 -23.03 1.43
N GLN A 173 16.15 -24.28 1.28
CA GLN A 173 16.95 -25.33 0.66
C GLN A 173 17.21 -25.04 -0.83
N SER A 174 16.20 -24.57 -1.56
CA SER A 174 16.33 -24.13 -2.96
C SER A 174 17.27 -22.91 -3.09
N GLN A 175 17.12 -21.92 -2.19
CA GLN A 175 18.03 -20.77 -2.12
C GLN A 175 19.48 -21.19 -1.86
N ARG A 176 19.72 -22.15 -0.96
CA ARG A 176 21.06 -22.69 -0.71
C ARG A 176 21.68 -23.32 -1.95
N SER A 177 20.90 -24.09 -2.73
CA SER A 177 21.36 -24.64 -4.01
C SER A 177 21.74 -23.53 -4.99
N THR A 178 20.90 -22.50 -5.08
CA THR A 178 21.14 -21.33 -5.95
C THR A 178 22.40 -20.57 -5.54
N PHE A 179 22.62 -20.31 -4.24
CA PHE A 179 23.85 -19.70 -3.73
C PHE A 179 25.09 -20.54 -4.04
N THR A 180 24.98 -21.86 -3.93
CA THR A 180 26.08 -22.77 -4.29
C THR A 180 26.41 -22.67 -5.78
N GLN A 181 25.40 -22.54 -6.65
CA GLN A 181 25.62 -22.31 -8.09
C GLN A 181 26.24 -20.94 -8.37
N ILE A 182 25.79 -19.88 -7.69
CA ILE A 182 26.38 -18.54 -7.80
C ILE A 182 27.85 -18.57 -7.37
N SER A 183 28.15 -19.20 -6.22
CA SER A 183 29.52 -19.35 -5.73
C SER A 183 30.40 -20.10 -6.74
N LYS A 184 29.90 -21.19 -7.34
CA LYS A 184 30.60 -21.90 -8.42
C LYS A 184 30.87 -21.01 -9.63
N LYS A 185 29.87 -20.26 -10.12
CA LYS A 185 30.06 -19.32 -11.24
C LYS A 185 31.04 -18.20 -10.91
N MET A 186 31.01 -17.68 -9.68
CA MET A 186 31.96 -16.68 -9.21
C MET A 186 33.39 -17.23 -9.15
N GLN A 187 33.55 -18.49 -8.70
CA GLN A 187 34.84 -19.18 -8.72
C GLN A 187 35.33 -19.41 -10.16
N GLU A 188 34.44 -19.79 -11.08
CA GLU A 188 34.77 -19.92 -12.51
C GLU A 188 35.19 -18.57 -13.12
N MET A 189 34.51 -17.47 -12.79
CA MET A 189 34.92 -16.13 -13.20
C MET A 189 36.28 -15.73 -12.62
N SER A 190 36.52 -16.02 -11.34
CA SER A 190 37.81 -15.83 -10.66
C SER A 190 38.94 -16.54 -11.42
N ASN A 191 38.71 -17.78 -11.85
CA ASN A 191 39.67 -18.56 -12.62
C ASN A 191 39.90 -18.03 -14.06
N ARG A 192 39.00 -17.20 -14.60
CA ARG A 192 39.14 -16.57 -15.94
C ARG A 192 39.91 -15.24 -15.91
N PHE A 193 39.92 -14.53 -14.77
CA PHE A 193 40.72 -13.31 -14.61
C PHE A 193 42.23 -13.46 -14.92
N PRO A 194 42.96 -14.52 -14.51
CA PRO A 194 44.36 -14.68 -14.88
C PRO A 194 44.58 -14.96 -16.37
N VAL A 195 43.59 -15.51 -17.08
CA VAL A 195 43.62 -15.69 -18.55
C VAL A 195 43.50 -14.34 -19.26
N ILE A 196 42.63 -13.46 -18.77
CA ILE A 196 42.50 -12.09 -19.28
C ILE A 196 43.80 -11.32 -19.04
N ASN A 197 44.44 -11.49 -17.88
CA ASN A 197 45.73 -10.85 -17.61
C ASN A 197 46.86 -11.37 -18.54
N ASN A 198 46.85 -12.67 -18.88
CA ASN A 198 47.79 -13.22 -19.86
C ASN A 198 47.58 -12.67 -21.28
N LEU A 199 46.32 -12.51 -21.71
CA LEU A 199 45.98 -11.89 -23.00
C LEU A 199 46.38 -10.42 -23.03
N MET A 200 46.12 -9.69 -21.95
CA MET A 200 46.51 -8.28 -21.80
C MET A 200 48.04 -8.11 -21.85
N SER A 201 48.77 -9.00 -21.16
CA SER A 201 50.24 -9.03 -21.19
C SER A 201 50.78 -9.33 -22.59
N ARG A 202 50.22 -10.31 -23.31
CA ARG A 202 50.64 -10.63 -24.69
C ARG A 202 50.41 -9.49 -25.68
N ILE A 203 49.30 -8.75 -25.53
CA ILE A 203 49.02 -7.56 -26.34
C ILE A 203 50.04 -6.46 -26.05
N ASN A 204 50.38 -6.24 -24.78
CA ASN A 204 51.34 -5.20 -24.39
C ASN A 204 52.77 -5.52 -24.86
N ILE A 205 53.15 -6.80 -24.90
CA ILE A 205 54.47 -7.24 -25.40
C ILE A 205 54.63 -6.98 -26.90
N ARG A 206 53.58 -7.17 -27.72
CA ARG A 206 53.64 -6.85 -29.16
C ARG A 206 53.82 -5.35 -29.40
N LYS A 207 53.05 -4.50 -28.70
CA LYS A 207 53.21 -3.03 -28.78
C LYS A 207 54.61 -2.56 -28.37
N LYS A 208 55.22 -3.18 -27.34
CA LYS A 208 56.58 -2.82 -26.90
C LYS A 208 57.66 -3.21 -27.91
N ARG A 209 57.51 -4.35 -28.59
CA ARG A 209 58.47 -4.78 -29.62
C ARG A 209 58.51 -3.82 -30.80
N ASP A 210 57.35 -3.38 -31.29
CA ASP A 210 57.28 -2.48 -32.45
C ASP A 210 57.89 -1.11 -32.12
N SER A 211 57.63 -0.59 -30.91
CA SER A 211 58.25 0.66 -30.43
C SER A 211 59.77 0.55 -30.28
N LEU A 212 60.28 -0.59 -29.79
CA LEU A 212 61.72 -0.82 -29.64
C LEU A 212 62.44 -0.91 -30.99
N ILE A 213 61.84 -1.60 -31.97
CA ILE A 213 62.38 -1.70 -33.34
C ILE A 213 62.41 -0.31 -33.99
N LEU A 214 61.31 0.46 -33.89
CA LEU A 214 61.23 1.80 -34.44
C LEU A 214 62.29 2.74 -33.82
N GLY A 215 62.45 2.71 -32.50
CA GLY A 215 63.45 3.50 -31.79
C GLY A 215 64.90 3.14 -32.19
N ALA A 216 65.19 1.83 -32.38
CA ALA A 216 66.51 1.38 -32.81
C ALA A 216 66.86 1.86 -34.23
N VAL A 217 65.90 1.83 -35.16
CA VAL A 217 66.10 2.32 -36.53
C VAL A 217 66.39 3.82 -36.53
N ILE A 218 65.60 4.61 -35.78
CA ILE A 218 65.80 6.06 -35.68
C ILE A 218 67.18 6.37 -35.08
N SER A 219 67.56 5.70 -33.99
CA SER A 219 68.87 5.88 -33.36
C SER A 219 70.03 5.54 -34.31
N CYS A 220 69.92 4.45 -35.07
CA CYS A 220 70.92 4.06 -36.05
C CYS A 220 71.07 5.10 -37.17
N CYS A 221 69.94 5.58 -37.74
CA CYS A 221 69.95 6.63 -38.76
C CYS A 221 70.59 7.93 -38.26
N VAL A 222 70.30 8.35 -37.03
CA VAL A 222 70.89 9.55 -36.43
C VAL A 222 72.41 9.40 -36.25
N ILE A 223 72.88 8.23 -35.79
CA ILE A 223 74.32 7.95 -35.64
C ILE A 223 75.02 7.99 -36.99
N PHE A 224 74.44 7.39 -38.04
CA PHE A 224 75.01 7.42 -39.39
C PHE A 224 75.11 8.83 -39.95
N ILE A 225 74.08 9.67 -39.75
CA ILE A 225 74.10 11.08 -40.18
C ILE A 225 75.18 11.85 -39.44
N LEU A 226 75.29 11.70 -38.12
CA LEU A 226 76.32 12.37 -37.33
C LEU A 226 77.72 11.92 -37.75
N TRP A 227 77.93 10.64 -38.05
CA TRP A 227 79.20 10.12 -38.53
C TRP A 227 79.57 10.69 -39.90
N TRP A 228 78.61 10.83 -40.81
CA TRP A 228 78.83 11.43 -42.13
C TRP A 228 79.14 12.93 -42.05
N VAL A 229 78.49 13.67 -41.15
CA VAL A 229 78.75 15.10 -40.95
C VAL A 229 80.09 15.37 -40.26
N LEU A 230 80.52 14.48 -39.36
CA LEU A 230 81.77 14.64 -38.61
C LEU A 230 83.01 14.15 -39.40
N ARG A 231 82.80 13.49 -40.55
CA ARG A 231 83.84 12.94 -41.41
C ARG A 231 84.13 13.87 -42.59
#